data_AF-A0A7H0ML51-F1
#
_entry.id   AF-A0A7H0ML51-F1
#
_cell.length_a   1.000
_cell.length_b   1.000
_cell.length_c   1.000
_cell.angle_alpha   90.00
_cell.angle_beta   90.00
_cell.angle_gamma   90.00
#
_symmetry.space_group_name_H-M   'P 1'
#
loop_
_entity.id
_entity.type
_entity.pdbx_description
1 polymer ?
#
loop_
_entity_poly.entity_id
_entity_poly.type
_entity_poly.pdbx_seq_one_letter_code
_entity_poly.pdbx_strand_id
1 'polypeptide(L)'
;MTDKLFGHDFDKNVEDLSRMTEQWFMRNRNKDLAEQFSQYVAEAQTGKLGQYFGRVLDGSLECIIGVLPVMANSLTSAAGRVIKVSRSKLKQLFSMIVYWLIQFHSGHPGSIPVKAEILDITNGILSSKVHFIR
;
A
#
# COMPACT_ATOMS: atom_id res chain seq x y z
N MET A 1 -26.20 9.60 8.21
CA MET A 1 -26.14 8.29 7.55
C MET A 1 -24.87 8.28 6.71
N THR A 2 -23.84 7.55 7.15
CA THR A 2 -22.70 7.25 6.30
C THR A 2 -23.18 6.20 5.32
N ASP A 3 -23.57 6.63 4.12
CA ASP A 3 -23.71 5.71 3.00
C ASP A 3 -22.41 4.92 2.93
N LYS A 4 -22.52 3.61 3.14
CA LYS A 4 -21.42 2.68 2.96
C LYS A 4 -21.11 2.69 1.46
N LEU A 5 -20.19 3.58 1.07
CA LEU A 5 -19.72 3.75 -0.31
C LEU A 5 -19.21 2.42 -0.90
N PHE A 6 -18.84 1.48 -0.03
CA PHE A 6 -18.47 0.12 -0.36
C PHE A 6 -19.20 -0.85 0.59
N GLY A 7 -19.66 -2.00 0.08
CA GLY A 7 -20.42 -2.98 0.87
C GLY A 7 -19.64 -3.58 2.05
N HIS A 8 -20.32 -4.30 2.94
CA HIS A 8 -19.71 -4.93 4.13
C HIS A 8 -18.51 -5.84 3.83
N ASP A 9 -18.50 -6.50 2.67
CA ASP A 9 -17.40 -7.39 2.28
C ASP A 9 -16.14 -6.62 1.92
N PHE A 10 -16.27 -5.41 1.35
CA PHE A 10 -15.13 -4.55 1.06
C PHE A 10 -14.46 -4.07 2.34
N ASP A 11 -15.25 -3.56 3.31
CA ASP A 11 -14.74 -3.10 4.61
C ASP A 11 -13.90 -4.20 5.27
N LYS A 12 -14.44 -5.42 5.30
CA LYS A 12 -13.76 -6.60 5.87
C LYS A 12 -12.48 -6.96 5.11
N ASN A 13 -12.50 -6.93 3.78
CA ASN A 13 -11.32 -7.22 2.96
C ASN A 13 -10.20 -6.20 3.19
N VAL A 14 -10.54 -4.92 3.37
CA VAL A 14 -9.58 -3.85 3.70
C VAL A 14 -9.00 -4.06 5.10
N GLU A 15 -9.81 -4.44 6.09
CA GLU A 15 -9.34 -4.77 7.45
C GLU A 15 -8.38 -5.96 7.44
N ASP A 16 -8.74 -7.04 6.74
CA ASP A 16 -7.90 -8.23 6.61
C ASP A 16 -6.57 -7.88 5.94
N LEU A 17 -6.59 -7.11 4.83
CA LEU A 17 -5.38 -6.65 4.17
C LEU A 17 -4.50 -5.78 5.08
N SER A 18 -5.12 -4.90 5.87
CA SER A 18 -4.42 -4.02 6.82
C SER A 18 -3.71 -4.84 7.90
N ARG A 19 -4.40 -5.82 8.49
CA ARG A 19 -3.82 -6.74 9.47
C ARG A 19 -2.65 -7.52 8.89
N MET A 20 -2.80 -8.04 7.67
CA MET A 20 -1.74 -8.80 7.01
C MET A 20 -0.54 -7.93 6.66
N THR A 21 -0.78 -6.67 6.29
CA THR A 21 0.28 -5.68 6.05
C THR A 21 1.07 -5.41 7.32
N GLU A 22 0.41 -5.15 8.44
CA GLU A 22 1.05 -4.96 9.74
C GLU A 22 1.93 -6.18 10.11
N GLN A 23 1.37 -7.39 10.00
CA GLN A 23 2.10 -8.63 10.28
C GLN A 23 3.30 -8.83 9.35
N TRP A 24 3.16 -8.49 8.06
CA TRP A 24 4.25 -8.61 7.11
C TRP A 24 5.41 -7.68 7.47
N PHE A 25 5.13 -6.41 7.77
CA PHE A 25 6.19 -5.47 8.20
C PHE A 25 6.81 -5.89 9.54
N MET A 26 6.04 -6.40 10.49
CA MET A 26 6.57 -6.93 11.75
C MET A 26 7.56 -8.08 11.53
N ARG A 27 7.24 -9.02 10.61
CA ARG A 27 8.12 -10.15 10.27
C ARG A 27 9.38 -9.74 9.51
N ASN A 28 9.34 -8.61 8.81
CA ASN A 28 10.42 -8.13 7.95
C ASN A 28 11.19 -6.93 8.53
N ARG A 29 10.96 -6.61 9.82
CA ARG A 29 11.54 -5.45 10.51
C ARG A 29 13.07 -5.40 10.57
N ASN A 30 13.74 -6.52 10.30
CA ASN A 30 15.20 -6.64 10.30
C ASN A 30 15.85 -6.13 9.01
N LYS A 31 15.06 -5.81 7.98
CA LYS A 31 15.55 -5.30 6.71
C LYS A 31 15.59 -3.77 6.72
N ASP A 32 16.39 -3.18 5.83
CA ASP A 32 16.31 -1.75 5.56
C ASP A 32 14.91 -1.37 5.05
N LEU A 33 14.46 -0.15 5.34
CA LEU A 33 13.11 0.30 5.00
C LEU A 33 12.84 0.28 3.50
N ALA A 34 13.79 0.72 2.66
CA ALA A 34 13.59 0.70 1.21
C ALA A 34 13.46 -0.73 0.69
N GLU A 35 14.28 -1.64 1.22
CA GLU A 35 14.19 -3.07 0.90
C GLU A 35 12.88 -3.68 1.41
N GLN A 36 12.37 -3.28 2.58
CA GLN A 36 11.05 -3.69 3.07
C GLN A 36 9.94 -3.29 2.10
N PHE A 37 9.89 -2.03 1.65
CA PHE A 37 8.86 -1.59 0.71
C PHE A 37 8.99 -2.25 -0.67
N SER A 38 10.21 -2.44 -1.16
CA SER A 38 10.46 -3.17 -2.41
C SER A 38 9.94 -4.61 -2.35
N GLN A 39 10.25 -5.32 -1.27
CA GLN A 39 9.77 -6.70 -1.09
C GLN A 39 8.27 -6.76 -0.79
N TYR A 40 7.71 -5.73 -0.13
CA TYR A 40 6.27 -5.63 0.08
C TYR A 40 5.51 -5.53 -1.25
N VAL A 41 6.03 -4.74 -2.21
CA VAL A 41 5.44 -4.66 -3.56
C VAL A 41 5.44 -6.05 -4.22
N ALA A 42 6.56 -6.78 -4.17
CA ALA A 42 6.63 -8.14 -4.74
C ALA A 42 5.65 -9.11 -4.06
N GLU A 43 5.54 -9.07 -2.72
CA GLU A 43 4.59 -9.89 -1.96
C GLU A 43 3.13 -9.54 -2.30
N ALA A 44 2.83 -8.25 -2.51
CA ALA A 44 1.51 -7.76 -2.87
C ALA A 44 1.14 -8.03 -4.34
N GLN A 45 2.12 -8.25 -5.22
CA GLN A 45 1.88 -8.67 -6.61
C GLN A 45 1.61 -10.17 -6.71
N THR A 46 2.51 -10.99 -6.16
CA THR A 46 2.56 -12.43 -6.45
C THR A 46 2.69 -13.31 -5.21
N GLY A 47 2.95 -12.70 -4.05
CA GLY A 47 3.01 -13.40 -2.78
C GLY A 47 1.64 -13.58 -2.12
N LYS A 48 1.65 -13.86 -0.82
CA LYS A 48 0.42 -14.10 -0.04
C LYS A 48 -0.44 -12.85 0.08
N LEU A 49 0.17 -11.66 0.08
CA LEU A 49 -0.58 -10.40 0.13
C LEU A 49 -1.37 -10.13 -1.16
N GLY A 50 -0.94 -10.66 -2.31
CA GLY A 50 -1.64 -10.48 -3.58
C GLY A 50 -3.07 -11.01 -3.56
N GLN A 51 -3.36 -12.08 -2.81
CA GLN A 51 -4.73 -12.57 -2.65
C GLN A 51 -5.62 -11.60 -1.86
N TYR A 52 -5.07 -10.91 -0.86
CA TYR A 52 -5.80 -9.91 -0.09
C TYR A 52 -6.03 -8.64 -0.91
N PHE A 53 -5.03 -8.23 -1.70
CA PHE A 53 -5.19 -7.12 -2.65
C PHE A 53 -6.26 -7.44 -3.70
N GLY A 54 -6.21 -8.62 -4.32
CA GLY A 54 -7.22 -9.07 -5.29
C GLY A 54 -8.64 -9.00 -4.73
N ARG A 55 -8.88 -9.53 -3.52
CA ARG A 55 -10.20 -9.47 -2.87
C ARG A 55 -10.74 -8.07 -2.64
N VAL A 56 -9.86 -7.12 -2.29
CA VAL A 56 -10.27 -5.72 -2.12
C VAL A 56 -10.67 -5.11 -3.47
N LEU A 57 -9.92 -5.41 -4.53
CA LEU A 57 -10.19 -4.91 -5.87
C LEU A 57 -11.44 -5.55 -6.49
N ASP A 58 -11.64 -6.86 -6.33
CA ASP A 58 -12.84 -7.57 -6.79
C ASP A 58 -14.11 -7.02 -6.10
N GLY A 59 -14.01 -6.72 -4.80
CA GLY A 59 -15.11 -6.15 -4.01
C GLY A 59 -15.38 -4.67 -4.29
N SER A 60 -14.59 -4.01 -5.14
CA SER A 60 -14.68 -2.57 -5.38
C SER A 60 -15.64 -2.13 -6.50
N LEU A 61 -16.33 -3.09 -7.14
CA LEU A 61 -17.50 -2.91 -8.03
C LEU A 61 -17.45 -1.63 -8.90
N GLU A 62 -16.33 -1.34 -9.57
CA GLU A 62 -16.14 -0.25 -10.56
C GLU A 62 -15.58 1.11 -10.08
N CYS A 63 -15.42 1.38 -8.77
CA CYS A 63 -14.93 2.69 -8.31
C CYS A 63 -13.47 2.71 -7.82
N ILE A 64 -12.53 2.38 -8.72
CA ILE A 64 -11.08 2.39 -8.45
C ILE A 64 -10.60 3.72 -7.83
N ILE A 65 -11.21 4.84 -8.24
CA ILE A 65 -10.88 6.19 -7.75
C ILE A 65 -11.18 6.35 -6.25
N GLY A 66 -12.25 5.72 -5.75
CA GLY A 66 -12.62 5.76 -4.34
C GLY A 66 -11.82 4.75 -3.49
N VAL A 67 -11.33 3.67 -4.08
CA VAL A 67 -10.60 2.60 -3.39
C VAL A 67 -9.21 3.04 -2.97
N LEU A 68 -8.49 3.75 -3.85
CA LEU A 68 -7.12 4.18 -3.60
C LEU A 68 -6.95 4.94 -2.28
N PRO A 69 -7.71 6.02 -2.00
CA PRO A 69 -7.55 6.74 -0.74
C PRO A 69 -7.90 5.89 0.49
N VAL A 70 -8.87 4.99 0.39
CA VAL A 70 -9.23 4.08 1.49
C VAL A 70 -8.07 3.13 1.79
N MET A 71 -7.60 2.40 0.78
CA MET A 71 -6.49 1.46 0.93
C MET A 71 -5.22 2.18 1.41
N ALA A 72 -4.84 3.28 0.78
CA ALA A 72 -3.63 4.01 1.15
C ALA A 72 -3.67 4.47 2.62
N ASN A 73 -4.82 4.98 3.10
CA ASN A 73 -4.97 5.39 4.50
C ASN A 73 -4.93 4.20 5.48
N SER A 74 -5.59 3.09 5.14
CA SER A 74 -5.61 1.90 5.99
C SER A 74 -4.22 1.25 6.09
N LEU A 75 -3.53 1.08 4.95
CA LEU A 75 -2.17 0.54 4.90
C LEU A 75 -1.16 1.46 5.61
N THR A 76 -1.27 2.77 5.42
CA THR A 76 -0.46 3.77 6.15
C THR A 76 -0.61 3.61 7.65
N SER A 77 -1.85 3.43 8.12
CA SER A 77 -2.15 3.30 9.55
C SER A 77 -1.63 1.96 10.10
N ALA A 78 -1.77 0.87 9.34
CA ALA A 78 -1.25 -0.45 9.70
C ALA A 78 0.28 -0.46 9.79
N ALA A 79 0.97 0.01 8.74
CA ALA A 79 2.42 0.08 8.72
C ALA A 79 2.98 1.07 9.75
N GLY A 80 2.30 2.20 9.99
CA GLY A 80 2.71 3.20 10.97
C GLY A 80 2.70 2.70 12.43
N ARG A 81 2.01 1.58 12.73
CA ARG A 81 2.09 0.91 14.04
C ARG A 81 3.41 0.17 14.25
N VAL A 82 4.11 -0.16 13.16
CA VAL A 82 5.30 -1.01 13.15
C VAL A 82 6.56 -0.23 12.79
N ILE A 83 6.42 0.69 11.83
CA ILE A 83 7.51 1.39 11.20
C ILE A 83 7.61 2.80 11.77
N LYS A 84 8.82 3.21 12.18
CA LYS A 84 9.11 4.58 12.65
C LYS A 84 9.37 5.54 11.48
N VAL A 85 8.34 5.80 10.68
CA VAL A 85 8.38 6.78 9.58
C VAL A 85 7.19 7.74 9.74
N SER A 86 7.36 9.00 9.30
CA SER A 86 6.26 9.97 9.38
C SER A 86 5.06 9.50 8.56
N ARG A 87 3.85 9.74 9.09
CA ARG A 87 2.60 9.36 8.42
C ARG A 87 2.50 9.92 7.00
N SER A 88 3.03 11.13 6.76
CA SER A 88 3.04 11.75 5.43
C SER A 88 3.86 10.93 4.42
N LYS A 89 5.06 10.48 4.81
CA LYS A 89 5.93 9.67 3.95
C LYS A 89 5.33 8.29 3.69
N LEU A 90 4.77 7.66 4.73
CA LEU A 90 4.05 6.40 4.59
C LEU A 90 2.85 6.55 3.64
N LYS A 91 2.07 7.63 3.77
CA LYS A 91 0.95 7.90 2.87
C LYS A 91 1.38 8.05 1.42
N GLN A 92 2.47 8.78 1.16
CA GLN A 92 3.03 8.91 -0.20
C GLN A 92 3.43 7.54 -0.77
N LEU A 93 4.18 6.74 0.00
CA LEU A 93 4.60 5.39 -0.41
C LEU A 93 3.40 4.49 -0.70
N PHE A 94 2.44 4.40 0.21
CA PHE A 94 1.27 3.54 0.01
C PHE A 94 0.33 4.04 -1.08
N SER A 95 0.20 5.35 -1.29
CA SER A 95 -0.56 5.86 -2.45
C SER A 95 0.05 5.41 -3.77
N MET A 96 1.38 5.43 -3.89
CA MET A 96 2.07 4.95 -5.09
C MET A 96 1.97 3.43 -5.24
N ILE A 97 2.21 2.68 -4.17
CA ILE A 97 2.14 1.22 -4.18
C ILE A 97 0.73 0.73 -4.53
N VAL A 98 -0.30 1.30 -3.90
CA VAL A 98 -1.69 0.95 -4.21
C VAL A 98 -2.03 1.29 -5.65
N TYR A 99 -1.58 2.45 -6.16
CA TYR A 99 -1.75 2.79 -7.57
C TYR A 99 -1.11 1.75 -8.50
N TRP A 100 0.15 1.38 -8.27
CA TRP A 100 0.85 0.36 -9.07
C TRP A 100 0.14 -1.00 -9.02
N LEU A 101 -0.29 -1.43 -7.84
CA LEU A 101 -0.99 -2.70 -7.67
C LEU A 101 -2.37 -2.70 -8.35
N ILE A 102 -3.12 -1.60 -8.27
CA ILE A 102 -4.36 -1.43 -9.01
C ILE A 102 -4.12 -1.61 -10.51
N GLN A 103 -3.11 -0.94 -11.07
CA GLN A 103 -2.80 -1.01 -12.50
C GLN A 103 -2.42 -2.45 -12.91
N PHE A 104 -1.58 -3.12 -12.11
CA PHE A 104 -1.20 -4.51 -12.33
C PHE A 104 -2.40 -5.47 -12.33
N HIS A 105 -3.24 -5.40 -11.30
CA HIS A 105 -4.44 -6.24 -11.19
C HIS A 105 -5.51 -5.89 -12.24
N SER A 106 -5.45 -4.68 -12.81
CA SER A 106 -6.30 -4.25 -13.93
C SER A 106 -5.72 -4.64 -15.30
N GLY A 107 -4.76 -5.56 -15.37
CA GLY A 107 -4.21 -6.08 -16.63
C GLY A 107 -3.08 -5.24 -17.24
N HIS A 108 -2.51 -4.28 -16.49
CA HIS A 108 -1.39 -3.45 -16.94
C HIS A 108 -0.11 -3.78 -16.15
N PRO A 109 0.47 -4.99 -16.27
CA PRO A 109 1.57 -5.43 -15.40
C PRO A 109 2.87 -4.62 -15.59
N GLY A 110 3.09 -4.01 -16.76
CA GLY A 110 4.24 -3.14 -17.02
C GLY A 110 4.19 -1.78 -16.31
N SER A 111 3.14 -1.51 -15.55
CA SER A 111 2.98 -0.28 -14.76
C SER A 111 3.71 -0.30 -13.42
N ILE A 112 4.14 -1.49 -12.94
CA ILE A 112 4.90 -1.57 -11.69
C ILE A 112 6.38 -1.37 -11.99
N PRO A 113 7.05 -0.40 -11.34
CA PRO A 113 8.47 -0.17 -11.55
C PRO A 113 9.31 -1.40 -11.19
N VAL A 114 10.48 -1.54 -11.80
CA VAL A 114 11.41 -2.62 -11.46
C VAL A 114 11.98 -2.39 -10.06
N LYS A 115 12.55 -3.45 -9.46
CA LYS A 115 13.10 -3.41 -8.09
C LYS A 115 14.00 -2.19 -7.84
N ALA A 116 14.91 -1.89 -8.75
CA ALA A 116 15.83 -0.75 -8.62
C ALA A 116 15.08 0.59 -8.54
N GLU A 117 14.09 0.80 -9.41
CA GLU A 117 13.26 2.01 -9.40
C GLU A 117 12.44 2.14 -8.12
N ILE A 118 11.88 1.03 -7.61
CA ILE A 118 11.15 1.03 -6.34
C ILE A 118 12.06 1.44 -5.19
N LEU A 119 13.30 0.93 -5.16
CA LEU A 119 14.29 1.31 -4.15
C LEU A 119 14.63 2.79 -4.23
N ASP A 120 14.90 3.32 -5.43
CA ASP A 120 15.24 4.73 -5.65
C ASP A 120 14.10 5.67 -5.26
N ILE A 121 12.88 5.37 -5.70
CA ILE A 121 11.67 6.12 -5.33
C ILE A 121 11.48 6.12 -3.81
N THR A 122 11.61 4.94 -3.19
CA THR A 122 11.42 4.81 -1.75
C THR A 122 12.47 5.60 -0.99
N ASN A 123 13.74 5.49 -1.37
CA ASN A 123 14.83 6.26 -0.77
C ASN A 123 14.63 7.77 -0.95
N GLY A 124 14.16 8.22 -2.11
CA GLY A 124 13.83 9.61 -2.35
C GLY A 124 12.74 10.14 -1.41
N ILE A 125 11.65 9.39 -1.24
CA ILE A 125 10.56 9.75 -0.32
C ILE A 125 11.03 9.72 1.14
N LEU A 126 11.72 8.66 1.54
CA LEU A 126 12.23 8.50 2.91
C LEU A 126 13.28 9.57 3.27
N SER A 127 14.07 10.03 2.30
CA SER A 127 15.10 11.05 2.50
C SER A 127 14.59 12.48 2.36
N SER A 128 13.43 12.68 1.71
CA SER A 128 12.85 14.02 1.52
C SER A 128 12.63 14.73 2.86
N LYS A 129 13.18 15.94 3.01
CA LYS A 129 12.85 16.84 4.11
C LYS A 129 11.64 17.67 3.69
N VAL A 130 10.56 17.60 4.45
CA VAL A 130 9.42 18.49 4.27
C VAL A 130 9.86 19.87 4.75
N HIS A 131 10.22 20.75 3.83
CA HIS A 131 10.45 22.16 4.12
C HIS A 131 9.10 22.86 4.20
N PHE A 132 8.67 23.20 5.41
CA PHE A 132 7.62 24.21 5.58
C PHE A 132 8.25 25.58 5.34
N ILE A 133 7.93 26.21 4.22
CA ILE A 133 8.11 27.65 4.07
C ILE A 133 7.06 28.27 5.00
N ARG A 134 7.54 28.95 6.05
CA ARG A 134 6.70 29.72 6.97
C ARG A 134 6.24 31.02 6.31
#